data_AF-A0A510HEZ7-F1
#
_entry.id   AF-A0A510HEZ7-F1
#
_cell.length_a   1.000
_cell.length_b   1.000
_cell.length_c   1.000
_cell.angle_alpha   90.00
_cell.angle_beta   90.00
_cell.angle_gamma   90.00
#
_symmetry.space_group_name_H-M   'P 1'
#
loop_
_entity.id
_entity.type
_entity.pdbx_description
1 polymer ?
#
loop_
_entity_poly.entity_id
_entity_poly.type
_entity_poly.pdbx_seq_one_letter_code
_entity_poly.pdbx_strand_id
1 'polypeptide(L)' 'MTEERDNETFGSGEAPAPERYYAQLLSGADGVTVARLQEAMNEGARQSWRLVGVVNEPGGRGIILIWDQQGFISG' A
#
# COMPACT_ATOMS: atom_id res chain seq x y z
N MET A 1 36.74 -16.10 38.47
CA MET A 1 36.03 -14.82 38.42
C MET A 1 36.32 -14.24 37.04
N THR A 2 35.94 -14.91 35.96
CA THR A 2 34.58 -15.06 35.40
C THR A 2 34.01 -13.70 35.03
N GLU A 3 34.41 -13.22 33.86
CA GLU A 3 33.77 -12.17 33.09
C GLU A 3 32.55 -12.78 32.40
N GLU A 4 31.35 -12.45 32.84
CA GLU A 4 30.13 -12.69 32.07
C GLU A 4 29.12 -11.57 32.38
N ARG A 5 28.29 -11.28 31.35
CA ARG A 5 26.95 -10.65 31.38
C ARG A 5 26.91 -9.12 31.22
N ASP A 6 26.26 -8.52 30.22
CA ASP A 6 25.34 -8.99 29.18
C ASP A 6 25.42 -8.05 27.97
N ASN A 7 25.82 -8.58 26.80
CA ASN A 7 25.52 -7.97 25.51
C ASN A 7 24.31 -8.73 24.93
N GLU A 8 23.14 -8.49 25.51
CA GLU A 8 21.88 -8.97 24.93
C GLU A 8 21.35 -7.90 23.99
N THR A 9 21.61 -8.21 22.72
CA THR A 9 21.39 -7.38 21.57
C THR A 9 19.99 -7.67 21.01
N PHE A 10 19.32 -6.60 20.58
CA PHE A 10 18.16 -6.48 19.69
C PHE A 10 16.80 -7.02 20.17
N GLY A 11 15.86 -6.08 20.17
CA GLY A 11 14.50 -6.26 20.65
C GLY A 11 13.72 -7.33 19.90
N SER A 12 12.75 -7.87 20.65
CA SER A 12 11.65 -8.70 20.23
C SER A 12 11.32 -8.55 18.74
N GLY A 13 11.37 -9.66 18.01
CA GLY A 13 11.04 -9.76 16.59
C GLY A 13 9.57 -9.47 16.30
N GLU A 14 9.17 -8.22 16.46
CA GLU A 14 7.93 -7.69 15.93
C GLU A 14 8.15 -7.51 14.43
N ALA A 15 7.42 -8.30 13.63
CA ALA A 15 7.38 -8.08 12.18
C ALA A 15 6.98 -6.61 11.93
N PRO A 16 7.62 -5.91 10.98
CA PRO A 16 7.28 -4.52 10.71
C PRO A 16 5.79 -4.40 10.45
N ALA A 17 5.15 -3.42 11.09
CA ALA A 17 3.73 -3.15 10.88
C ALA A 17 3.48 -2.99 9.37
N PRO A 18 2.43 -3.62 8.81
CA PRO A 18 2.16 -3.54 7.38
C PRO A 18 1.98 -2.09 6.96
N GLU A 19 2.55 -1.73 5.80
CA GLU A 19 2.40 -0.40 5.21
C GLU A 19 0.91 -0.10 5.01
N ARG A 20 0.38 0.86 5.79
CA ARG A 20 -1.05 1.20 5.81
C ARG A 20 -1.58 1.65 4.45
N TYR A 21 -0.75 2.38 3.70
CA TYR A 21 -1.12 2.94 2.42
C TYR A 21 -0.37 2.26 1.29
N TYR A 22 -1.09 1.91 0.24
CA TYR A 22 -0.52 1.35 -0.98
C TYR A 22 -0.80 2.27 -2.17
N ALA A 23 0.24 2.61 -2.93
CA ALA A 23 0.12 3.42 -4.13
C ALA A 23 0.21 2.55 -5.40
N GLN A 24 -0.80 2.64 -6.26
CA GLN A 24 -0.89 1.91 -7.50
C GLN A 24 -0.83 2.87 -8.69
N LEU A 25 0.20 2.77 -9.52
CA LEU A 25 0.25 3.49 -10.79
C LEU A 25 -0.58 2.75 -11.85
N LEU A 26 -1.56 3.44 -12.42
CA LEU A 26 -2.22 3.04 -13.65
C LEU A 26 -1.65 3.88 -14.78
N SER A 27 -1.00 3.23 -15.74
CA SER A 27 -0.43 3.87 -16.93
C SER A 27 -1.00 3.27 -18.21
N GLY A 28 -0.94 4.04 -19.29
CA GLY A 28 -1.34 3.62 -20.62
C GLY A 28 -0.70 4.50 -21.68
N ALA A 29 -0.39 3.94 -22.86
CA ALA A 29 0.27 4.66 -23.95
C ALA A 29 -0.53 5.89 -24.40
N ASP A 30 -1.86 5.78 -24.40
CA ASP A 30 -2.81 6.85 -24.73
C ASP A 30 -3.53 7.41 -23.48
N GLY A 31 -2.92 7.23 -22.30
CA GLY A 31 -3.53 7.54 -21.01
C GLY A 31 -4.37 6.40 -20.43
N VAL A 32 -5.04 6.69 -19.32
CA VAL A 32 -5.82 5.69 -18.57
C VAL A 32 -7.27 5.72 -19.03
N THR A 33 -7.75 4.58 -19.52
CA THR A 33 -9.16 4.44 -19.92
C THR A 33 -10.04 4.27 -18.69
N VAL A 34 -11.31 4.67 -18.81
CA VAL A 34 -12.32 4.49 -17.75
C VAL A 34 -12.48 3.01 -17.39
N ALA A 35 -12.48 2.12 -18.38
CA ALA A 35 -12.55 0.68 -18.15
C ALA A 35 -11.38 0.18 -17.30
N ARG A 36 -10.15 0.62 -17.61
CA ARG A 36 -8.95 0.23 -16.86
C ARG A 36 -8.97 0.76 -15.42
N LEU A 37 -9.43 1.98 -15.22
CA LEU A 37 -9.65 2.54 -13.89
C LEU A 37 -10.68 1.70 -13.11
N GLN A 38 -11.80 1.36 -13.74
CA GLN A 38 -12.86 0.59 -13.08
C GLN A 38 -12.40 -0.83 -12.69
N GLU A 39 -11.61 -1.50 -13.54
CA GLU A 39 -10.99 -2.78 -13.22
C GLU A 39 -10.09 -2.68 -11.98
N ALA A 40 -9.21 -1.68 -11.93
CA ALA A 40 -8.33 -1.46 -10.79
C ALA A 40 -9.12 -1.15 -9.52
N MET A 41 -10.20 -0.37 -9.63
CA MET A 41 -11.08 -0.08 -8.51
C MET A 41 -11.74 -1.33 -7.95
N ASN A 42 -12.27 -2.18 -8.83
CA ASN A 42 -12.90 -3.44 -8.47
C ASN A 42 -11.91 -4.42 -7.82
N GLU A 43 -10.67 -4.45 -8.31
CA GLU A 43 -9.62 -5.32 -7.76
C GLU A 43 -9.21 -4.88 -6.34
N GLY A 44 -8.99 -3.59 -6.12
CA GLY A 44 -8.72 -3.08 -4.77
C GLY A 44 -9.87 -3.36 -3.80
N ALA A 45 -11.12 -3.21 -4.25
CA ALA A 45 -12.29 -3.54 -3.44
C ALA A 45 -12.38 -5.03 -3.06
N ARG A 46 -12.03 -5.95 -3.98
CA ARG A 46 -11.97 -7.40 -3.68
C ARG A 46 -10.93 -7.74 -2.63
N GLN A 47 -9.86 -6.95 -2.56
CA GLN A 47 -8.80 -7.07 -1.56
C GLN A 47 -9.16 -6.37 -0.24
N SER A 48 -10.40 -5.92 -0.08
CA SER A 48 -10.88 -5.15 1.08
C SER A 48 -10.12 -3.85 1.31
N TRP A 49 -9.54 -3.27 0.26
CA TRP A 49 -8.86 -1.99 0.33
C TRP A 49 -9.82 -0.85 0.04
N ARG A 50 -9.65 0.26 0.77
CA ARG A 50 -10.43 1.47 0.57
C ARG A 50 -9.64 2.43 -0.31
N LEU A 51 -10.22 2.88 -1.43
CA LEU A 51 -9.63 3.98 -2.21
C LEU A 51 -9.78 5.29 -1.43
N VAL A 52 -8.66 5.96 -1.14
CA VAL A 52 -8.62 7.21 -0.36
C VAL A 52 -8.07 8.40 -1.15
N GLY A 53 -7.47 8.16 -2.31
CA GLY A 53 -6.97 9.23 -3.16
C GLY A 53 -6.77 8.81 -4.61
N VAL A 54 -6.92 9.79 -5.51
CA VAL A 54 -6.58 9.68 -6.94
C VAL A 54 -5.80 10.93 -7.30
N VAL A 55 -4.61 10.75 -7.85
CA VAL A 55 -3.75 11.87 -8.29
C VAL A 55 -3.24 11.60 -9.70
N ASN A 56 -3.04 12.66 -10.48
CA ASN A 56 -2.36 12.52 -11.77
C ASN A 56 -0.88 12.18 -11.52
N GLU A 57 -0.34 11.28 -12.34
CA GLU A 57 1.08 11.00 -12.34
C GLU A 57 1.83 12.25 -12.88
N PRO A 58 2.84 12.78 -12.17
CA PRO A 58 3.50 14.04 -12.54
C PRO A 58 4.09 14.08 -13.96
N GLY A 59 4.57 12.94 -14.45
CA GLY A 59 5.07 12.76 -15.82
C GLY A 59 3.98 12.65 -16.89
N GLY A 60 2.70 12.74 -16.51
CA GLY A 60 1.55 12.73 -17.42
C GLY A 60 1.24 11.36 -18.02
N ARG A 61 1.84 10.27 -17.52
CA ARG A 61 1.69 8.93 -18.10
C ARG A 61 0.56 8.11 -17.50
N GLY A 62 -0.24 8.72 -16.63
CA GLY A 62 -1.41 8.09 -16.05
C GLY A 62 -1.84 8.70 -14.72
N ILE A 63 -2.38 7.86 -13.85
CA ILE A 63 -2.89 8.26 -12.53
C ILE A 63 -2.39 7.30 -11.46
N ILE A 64 -2.23 7.80 -10.25
CA ILE A 64 -1.86 7.04 -9.07
C ILE A 64 -3.10 6.92 -8.19
N LEU A 65 -3.47 5.69 -7.86
CA LEU A 65 -4.51 5.36 -6.89
C LEU A 65 -3.86 5.14 -5.53
N ILE A 66 -4.40 5.75 -4.49
CA ILE A 66 -3.94 5.59 -3.10
C ILE A 66 -4.98 4.78 -2.33
N TRP A 67 -4.54 3.65 -1.79
CA TRP A 67 -5.36 2.66 -1.11
C TRP A 67 -5.03 2.64 0.39
N ASP A 68 -6.04 2.53 1.26
CA ASP A 68 -5.91 2.29 2.71
C ASP A 68 -6.31 0.85 3.04
N GLN A 69 -5.39 0.10 3.64
CA GLN A 69 -5.59 -1.29 4.04
C GLN A 69 -6.40 -1.44 5.34
N GLN A 70 -6.61 -0.37 6.12
CA GLN A 70 -7.44 -0.39 7.33
C GLN A 70 -8.94 -0.21 7.06
N GLY A 71 -9.36 -0.17 5.79
CA GLY A 71 -10.71 0.19 5.39
C GLY A 71 -11.84 -0.72 5.87
N PHE A 72 -11.54 -1.94 6.31
CA PHE A 72 -12.51 -2.89 6.87
C PHE A 72 -11.99 -3.45 8.20
N ILE A 73 -12.27 -2.74 9.30
CA ILE A 73 -12.44 -3.42 10.59
C ILE A 73 -13.88 -3.92 10.60
N SER A 74 -14.05 -5.22 10.35
CA SER A 74 -15.31 -5.91 10.62
C SER A 74 -15.68 -5.63 12.09
N GLY A 75 -16.88 -5.10 12.31
CA GLY A 75 -17.47 -4.93 13.64
C GLY A 75 -17.71 -6.26 14.35
#